data_AF-A0A0V1PHU9-F1
#
_entry.id   AF-A0A0V1PHU9-F1
#
_cell.length_a   1.000
_cell.length_b   1.000
_cell.length_c   1.000
_cell.angle_alpha   90.00
_cell.angle_beta   90.00
_cell.angle_gamma   90.00
#
_symmetry.space_group_name_H-M   'P 1'
#
loop_
_entity.id
_entity.type
_entity.pdbx_description
1 polymer ?
#
loop_
_entity_poly.entity_id
_entity_poly.type
_entity_poly.pdbx_seq_one_letter_code
_entity_poly.pdbx_strand_id
1 'polypeptide(L)'
;MYLQVRFRLEDRDVCRLLWQERECGAPVKVYRLTRVGFGLTCSPFMVMQVVRQHAQGCGNIDALTERVLSDMYVDDLATSCDGVDES
;
A
#
# COMPACT_ATOMS: atom_id res chain seq x y z
N MET A 1 1.33 4.41 -2.31
CA MET A 1 0.68 3.13 -2.66
C MET A 1 -0.28 2.60 -1.59
N TYR A 2 0.16 2.50 -0.32
CA TYR A 2 -0.61 1.90 0.79
C TYR A 2 -2.07 2.34 0.94
N LEU A 3 -2.34 3.66 0.87
CA LEU A 3 -3.70 4.19 1.07
C LEU A 3 -4.69 3.77 -0.04
N GLN A 4 -4.24 3.19 -1.15
CA GLN A 4 -5.14 2.68 -2.19
C GLN A 4 -5.81 1.36 -1.76
N VAL A 5 -5.24 0.63 -0.80
CA VAL A 5 -5.78 -0.63 -0.29
C VAL A 5 -6.67 -0.38 0.92
N ARG A 6 -7.94 -0.76 0.84
CA ARG A 6 -8.92 -0.62 1.93
C ARG A 6 -8.93 -1.85 2.83
N PHE A 7 -9.07 -1.63 4.14
CA PHE A 7 -9.41 -2.71 5.06
C PHE A 7 -10.89 -3.08 4.96
N ARG A 8 -11.18 -4.39 5.12
CA ARG A 8 -12.55 -4.87 5.38
C ARG A 8 -13.07 -4.22 6.65
N LEU A 9 -14.39 -4.08 6.75
CA LEU A 9 -15.01 -3.40 7.90
C LEU A 9 -14.69 -4.12 9.21
N GLU A 10 -14.69 -5.46 9.22
CA GLU A 10 -14.33 -6.26 10.39
C GLU A 10 -12.87 -6.09 10.85
N ASP A 11 -11.94 -5.83 9.92
CA ASP A 11 -10.50 -5.75 10.20
C ASP A 11 -10.04 -4.35 10.65
N ARG A 12 -10.90 -3.32 10.57
CA ARG A 12 -10.50 -1.94 10.90
C ARG A 12 -10.19 -1.74 12.38
N ASP A 13 -10.76 -2.58 13.23
CA ASP A 13 -10.69 -2.39 14.66
C ASP A 13 -9.31 -2.71 15.24
N VAL A 14 -8.52 -3.54 14.56
CA VAL A 14 -7.12 -3.83 14.96
C VAL A 14 -6.14 -2.70 14.62
N CYS A 15 -6.55 -1.74 13.79
CA CYS A 15 -5.73 -0.59 13.39
C CYS A 15 -6.21 0.71 14.06
N ARG A 16 -6.38 0.68 15.40
CA ARG A 16 -6.79 1.85 16.21
C ARG A 16 -5.61 2.78 16.49
N LEU A 17 -5.91 4.07 16.50
CA LEU A 17 -4.98 5.14 16.86
C LEU A 17 -5.61 5.98 17.97
N LEU A 18 -4.88 6.20 19.06
CA LEU A 18 -5.27 7.13 20.10
C LEU A 18 -4.66 8.49 19.79
N TRP A 19 -5.45 9.54 19.89
CA TRP A 19 -5.02 10.91 19.66
C TRP A 19 -5.38 11.76 20.87
N GLN A 20 -4.37 12.33 21.51
CA GLN A 20 -4.51 13.25 22.63
C GLN A 20 -4.22 14.67 22.14
N GLU A 21 -5.17 15.57 22.34
CA GLU A 21 -4.96 16.99 22.06
C GLU A 21 -4.11 17.64 23.16
N ARG A 22 -3.40 18.71 22.79
CA ARG A 22 -2.46 19.41 23.69
C ARG A 22 -3.14 20.08 24.87
N GLU A 23 -4.42 20.40 24.73
CA GLU A 23 -5.21 21.08 25.74
C GLU A 23 -5.40 20.20 26.98
N CYS A 24 -5.11 20.76 28.15
CA CYS A 24 -5.26 20.06 29.42
C CYS A 24 -6.73 19.68 29.63
N GLY A 25 -6.99 18.40 29.90
CA GLY A 25 -8.34 17.88 30.09
C GLY A 25 -9.09 17.53 28.80
N ALA A 26 -8.49 17.70 27.62
CA ALA A 26 -9.12 17.27 26.37
C ALA A 26 -9.31 15.73 26.36
N PRO A 27 -10.47 15.22 25.92
CA PRO A 27 -10.69 13.78 25.85
C PRO A 27 -9.81 13.12 24.79
N VAL A 28 -9.35 11.89 25.09
CA VAL A 28 -8.64 11.06 24.09
C VAL A 28 -9.60 10.72 22.95
N LYS A 29 -9.20 11.05 21.72
CA LYS A 29 -9.91 10.66 20.51
C LYS A 29 -9.41 9.30 20.03
N VAL A 30 -10.32 8.44 19.58
CA VAL A 30 -9.99 7.12 19.05
C VAL A 30 -10.32 7.10 17.56
N TYR A 31 -9.30 6.92 16.74
CA TYR A 31 -9.42 6.77 15.29
C TYR A 31 -9.19 5.31 14.89
N ARG A 32 -9.70 4.94 13.72
CA ARG A 32 -9.46 3.65 13.08
C ARG A 32 -9.00 3.89 11.66
N LEU A 33 -7.89 3.28 11.26
CA LEU A 33 -7.47 3.32 9.87
C LEU A 33 -8.48 2.55 9.01
N THR A 34 -8.91 3.16 7.92
CA THR A 34 -9.82 2.53 6.94
C THR A 34 -9.08 1.88 5.78
N ARG A 35 -7.78 2.14 5.69
CA ARG A 35 -6.86 1.76 4.60
C ARG A 35 -5.54 1.33 5.20
N VAL A 36 -4.80 0.50 4.47
CA VAL A 36 -3.47 0.03 4.88
C VAL A 36 -2.59 1.25 5.15
N GLY A 37 -2.08 1.33 6.39
CA GLY A 37 -1.22 2.41 6.85
C GLY A 37 0.25 2.04 6.77
N PHE A 38 1.11 3.06 6.89
CA PHE A 38 2.53 2.85 7.11
C PHE A 38 2.78 2.28 8.51
N GLY A 39 3.81 1.46 8.66
CA GLY A 39 4.26 0.95 9.96
C GLY A 39 3.65 -0.37 10.43
N LEU A 40 2.69 -0.97 9.70
CA LEU A 40 2.31 -2.36 9.96
C LEU A 40 3.33 -3.28 9.29
N THR A 41 3.76 -4.32 10.00
CA THR A 41 4.70 -5.33 9.49
C THR A 41 4.17 -6.03 8.23
N CYS A 42 2.84 -6.19 8.13
CA CYS A 42 2.18 -6.82 6.99
C CYS A 42 1.86 -5.85 5.83
N SER A 43 2.01 -4.53 6.01
CA SER A 43 1.64 -3.55 4.98
C SER A 43 2.36 -3.79 3.65
N PRO A 44 3.68 -4.00 3.59
CA PRO A 44 4.39 -4.29 2.34
C PRO A 44 3.80 -5.48 1.59
N PHE A 45 3.57 -6.58 2.30
CA PHE A 45 3.00 -7.79 1.74
C PHE A 45 1.60 -7.57 1.18
N MET A 46 0.70 -6.94 1.95
CA MET A 46 -0.68 -6.70 1.53
C MET A 46 -0.74 -5.86 0.26
N VAL A 47 0.08 -4.81 0.18
CA VAL A 47 0.08 -3.92 -0.98
C VAL A 47 0.69 -4.61 -2.21
N MET A 48 1.81 -5.32 -2.05
CA MET A 48 2.41 -6.08 -3.16
C MET A 48 1.48 -7.16 -3.68
N GLN A 49 0.69 -7.80 -2.82
CA GLN A 49 -0.29 -8.80 -3.26
C GLN A 49 -1.39 -8.19 -4.13
N VAL A 50 -1.87 -7.00 -3.78
CA VAL A 50 -2.86 -6.28 -4.59
C VAL A 50 -2.28 -5.92 -5.96
N VAL A 51 -1.04 -5.42 -6.02
CA VAL A 51 -0.38 -5.12 -7.30
C VAL A 51 -0.27 -6.36 -8.17
N ARG A 52 0.24 -7.47 -7.62
CA ARG A 52 0.39 -8.72 -8.38
C ARG A 52 -0.94 -9.21 -8.93
N GLN A 53 -2.00 -9.18 -8.11
CA GLN A 53 -3.34 -9.56 -8.56
C GLN A 53 -3.85 -8.69 -9.71
N HIS A 54 -3.63 -7.38 -9.66
CA HIS A 54 -4.05 -6.48 -10.74
C HIS A 54 -3.22 -6.71 -12.02
N ALA A 55 -1.89 -6.82 -11.89
CA ALA A 55 -0.99 -7.05 -13.02
C ALA A 55 -1.31 -8.37 -13.74
N GLN A 56 -1.52 -9.46 -12.98
CA GLN A 56 -1.92 -10.76 -13.54
C GLN A 56 -3.34 -10.75 -14.14
N GLY A 57 -4.23 -9.87 -13.66
CA GLY A 57 -5.60 -9.73 -14.14
C GLY A 57 -5.76 -8.92 -15.43
N CYS A 58 -4.73 -8.21 -15.89
CA CYS A 58 -4.78 -7.37 -17.09
C CYS A 58 -4.89 -8.16 -18.42
N GLY A 59 -4.74 -9.48 -18.40
CA GLY A 59 -5.04 -10.38 -19.53
C GLY A 59 -3.97 -10.42 -20.64
N ASN A 60 -3.31 -9.30 -20.94
CA ASN A 60 -2.12 -9.26 -21.79
C ASN A 60 -0.90 -9.00 -20.90
N ILE A 61 -0.09 -10.03 -20.67
CA ILE A 61 1.24 -9.86 -20.06
C ILE A 61 2.14 -9.28 -21.14
N ASP A 62 2.44 -8.00 -21.01
CA ASP A 62 3.43 -7.29 -21.80
C ASP A 62 4.68 -6.98 -20.96
N ALA A 63 5.69 -6.40 -21.60
CA ALA A 63 6.95 -6.06 -20.93
C ALA A 63 6.74 -5.15 -19.71
N LEU A 64 5.72 -4.28 -19.74
CA LEU A 64 5.39 -3.41 -18.61
C LEU A 64 4.85 -4.23 -17.42
N THR A 65 3.95 -5.19 -17.69
CA THR A 65 3.38 -6.06 -16.68
C THR A 65 4.46 -6.90 -16.00
N GLU A 66 5.40 -7.45 -16.77
CA GLU A 66 6.57 -8.16 -16.24
C GLU A 66 7.43 -7.25 -15.34
N ARG A 67 7.75 -6.03 -15.79
CA ARG A 67 8.51 -5.05 -14.99
C ARG A 67 7.79 -4.68 -13.70
N VAL A 68 6.47 -4.53 -13.71
CA VAL A 68 5.70 -4.28 -12.47
C VAL A 68 5.78 -5.47 -11.51
N LEU A 69 5.84 -6.71 -12.02
CA LEU A 69 5.93 -7.91 -11.20
C LEU A 69 7.34 -8.14 -10.63
N SER A 70 8.39 -7.81 -11.40
CA SER A 70 9.79 -8.03 -11.04
C SER A 70 10.44 -6.86 -10.30
N ASP A 71 10.15 -5.63 -10.72
CA ASP A 71 10.93 -4.43 -10.37
C ASP A 71 10.22 -3.54 -9.36
N MET A 72 8.95 -3.83 -9.04
CA MET A 72 8.21 -3.11 -8.03
C MET A 72 8.52 -3.66 -6.64
N TYR A 73 8.95 -2.78 -5.74
CA TYR A 73 9.09 -3.05 -4.33
C TYR A 73 8.29 -2.06 -3.51
N VAL A 74 7.15 -2.53 -3.00
CA VAL A 74 6.22 -1.70 -2.25
C VAL A 74 5.88 -0.44 -3.04
N ASP A 75 6.19 0.77 -2.56
CA ASP A 75 5.85 2.02 -3.22
C ASP A 75 6.85 2.49 -4.28
N ASP A 76 7.96 1.76 -4.47
CA ASP A 76 8.98 2.05 -5.46
C ASP A 76 8.85 1.11 -6.68
N LEU A 77 8.93 1.68 -7.89
CA LEU A 77 9.14 0.93 -9.13
C LEU A 77 10.54 1.27 -9.64
N ALA A 78 11.49 0.36 -9.38
CA ALA A 78 12.90 0.59 -9.66
C ALA A 78 13.36 -0.31 -10.80
N THR A 79 13.31 0.23 -12.03
CA THR A 79 13.57 -0.52 -13.25
C THR A 79 14.74 0.06 -14.06
N SER A 80 15.39 -0.76 -14.87
CA SER A 80 16.52 -0.37 -15.73
C SER A 80 16.14 -0.47 -17.22
N CYS A 81 16.73 0.39 -18.05
CA CYS A 81 16.61 0.34 -19.52
C CYS A 81 18.00 0.27 -20.16
N ASP A 82 18.11 -0.32 -21.34
CA ASP A 82 19.40 -0.46 -22.05
C ASP A 82 19.79 0.83 -22.78
N GLY A 83 18.80 1.67 -23.12
CA GLY A 83 18.99 3.00 -23.71
C GLY A 83 18.08 4.06 -23.11
N VAL A 84 18.45 5.34 -23.28
CA VAL A 84 17.66 6.49 -22.81
C VAL A 84 16.32 6.59 -23.56
N ASP A 85 16.25 6.09 -24.79
CA ASP A 85 15.03 6.10 -25.60
C ASP A 85 14.01 5.02 -25.19
N GLU A 86 14.37 4.12 -24.27
CA GLU A 86 13.54 3.01 -23.79
C GLU A 86 12.99 3.24 -22.37
N SER A 87 13.27 4.42 -21.77
CA SER A 87 12.77 4.81 -20.44
C SER A 87 11.36 5.37 -20.47
#